data_AF-A0A366LM89-F1
#
_entry.id   AF-A0A366LM89-F1
#
_cell.length_a   1.000
_cell.length_b   1.000
_cell.length_c   1.000
_cell.angle_alpha   90.00
_cell.angle_beta   90.00
_cell.angle_gamma   90.00
#
_symmetry.space_group_name_H-M   'P 1'
#
loop_
_entity.id
_entity.type
_entity.pdbx_description
1 polymer ?
#
loop_
_entity_poly.entity_id
_entity_poly.type
_entity_poly.pdbx_seq_one_letter_code
_entity_poly.pdbx_strand_id
1 'polypeptide(L)' 'MVLRAWLEGGRPDRLRVRILSSIGPDQSPPLAATSPEEVHAAVQNWLEQLWSGNDDVPVTPG' A
#
# COMPACT_ATOMS: atom_id res chain seq x y z
N MET A 1 4.30 4.24 -9.94
CA MET A 1 3.60 3.73 -8.74
C MET A 1 3.66 4.78 -7.64
N VAL A 2 2.58 4.93 -6.89
CA VAL A 2 2.49 5.95 -5.83
C VAL A 2 1.77 5.35 -4.62
N LEU A 3 2.35 5.51 -3.44
CA LEU A 3 1.70 5.29 -2.15
C LEU A 3 1.46 6.66 -1.51
N ARG A 4 0.21 6.99 -1.17
CA ARG A 4 -0.16 8.23 -0.50
C ARG A 4 -0.74 7.90 0.87
N ALA A 5 -0.18 8.47 1.92
CA ALA A 5 -0.67 8.32 3.28
C ALA A 5 -1.00 9.71 3.85
N TRP A 6 -2.20 9.85 4.40
CA TRP A 6 -2.67 11.09 5.01
C TRP A 6 -3.06 10.80 6.45
N LEU A 7 -2.60 11.63 7.38
CA LEU A 7 -3.13 11.62 8.73
C LEU A 7 -4.49 12.32 8.72
N GLU A 8 -5.56 11.55 8.86
CA GLU A 8 -6.89 12.09 9.13
C GLU A 8 -6.91 12.43 10.62
N GLY A 9 -6.81 13.73 10.96
CA GLY A 9 -6.53 14.23 12.30
C GLY A 9 -7.08 13.40 13.48
N GLY A 10 -6.26 13.27 14.51
CA GLY A 10 -6.57 12.51 15.71
C GLY A 10 -5.72 12.99 16.88
N ARG A 11 -6.17 12.71 18.11
CA ARG A 11 -5.35 12.91 19.31
C ARG A 11 -4.06 12.07 19.18
N PRO A 12 -2.95 12.42 19.83
CA PRO A 12 -1.74 11.58 19.83
C PRO A 12 -2.03 10.11 20.20
N ASP A 13 -3.07 9.85 21.00
CA ASP A 13 -3.57 8.52 21.36
C ASP A 13 -4.49 7.83 20.33
N ARG A 14 -4.89 8.50 19.25
CA ARG A 14 -5.76 7.94 18.21
C ARG A 14 -5.23 8.33 16.83
N LEU A 15 -4.26 7.55 16.37
CA LEU A 15 -3.79 7.62 15.01
C LEU A 15 -4.93 7.23 14.06
N ARG A 16 -5.12 7.98 12.99
CA ARG A 16 -6.00 7.58 11.89
C ARG A 16 -5.33 7.99 10.59
N VAL A 17 -4.88 7.00 9.85
CA VAL A 17 -4.17 7.17 8.59
C VAL A 17 -4.99 6.59 7.48
N ARG A 18 -5.19 7.37 6.41
CA ARG A 18 -5.78 6.88 5.18
C ARG A 18 -4.67 6.62 4.17
N ILE A 19 -4.56 5.37 3.74
CA ILE A 19 -3.55 4.89 2.82
C ILE A 19 -4.22 4.63 1.47
N LEU A 20 -3.68 5.22 0.42
CA LEU A 20 -4.08 4.99 -0.96
C LEU A 20 -2.87 4.49 -1.74
N SER A 21 -2.95 3.27 -2.25
CA SER A 21 -1.94 2.67 -3.11
C SER A 21 -2.42 2.61 -4.56
N SER A 22 -1.51 2.86 -5.50
CA SER A 22 -1.75 2.61 -6.92
C SER A 22 -0.58 1.84 -7.52
N ILE A 23 -0.93 0.70 -8.14
CA ILE A 23 -0.06 -0.24 -8.85
C ILE A 23 -0.51 -0.27 -10.31
N GLY A 24 0.20 0.45 -11.18
CA GLY A 24 -0.22 0.61 -12.58
C GLY A 24 -1.51 1.45 -12.73
N PRO A 25 -2.38 1.18 -13.73
CA PRO A 25 -3.65 1.90 -13.91
C PRO A 25 -4.69 1.56 -12.83
N ASP A 26 -4.44 0.53 -12.03
CA ASP A 26 -5.35 0.11 -10.96
C ASP A 26 -5.10 0.92 -9.68
N GLN A 27 -6.19 1.47 -9.15
CA GLN A 27 -6.20 2.15 -7.86
C GLN A 27 -6.86 1.23 -6.85
N SER A 28 -6.10 0.79 -5.86
CA SER A 28 -6.65 0.01 -4.76
C SER A 28 -7.58 0.87 -3.91
N PRO A 29 -8.64 0.29 -3.33
CA PRO A 29 -9.51 1.02 -2.43
C PRO A 29 -8.72 1.59 -1.24
N PRO A 30 -9.09 2.78 -0.76
CA PRO A 30 -8.40 3.42 0.35
C PRO A 30 -8.55 2.61 1.63
N LEU A 31 -7.44 2.33 2.31
CA LEU A 31 -7.41 1.65 3.59
C LEU A 31 -7.35 2.67 4.73
N ALA A 32 -8.23 2.51 5.72
CA ALA A 32 -8.15 3.26 6.97
C ALA A 32 -7.39 2.43 8.00
N ALA A 33 -6.23 2.92 8.43
CA ALA A 33 -5.40 2.34 9.48
C ALA A 33 -5.51 3.19 10.74
N THR A 34 -5.70 2.55 11.90
CA THR A 34 -5.85 3.24 13.19
C THR A 34 -4.69 3.00 14.15
N SER A 35 -3.80 2.07 13.81
CA SER A 35 -2.61 1.75 14.58
C SER A 35 -1.34 1.84 13.72
N PRO A 36 -0.17 2.15 14.31
CA PRO A 36 1.11 2.10 13.61
C PRO A 36 1.39 0.73 12.96
N GLU A 37 0.94 -0.35 13.61
CA GLU A 37 1.07 -1.73 13.12
C GLU A 37 0.27 -1.94 11.83
N GLU A 38 -0.95 -1.40 11.75
CA GLU A 38 -1.81 -1.46 10.55
C GLU A 38 -1.20 -0.66 9.39
N VAL A 39 -0.59 0.50 9.69
CA VAL A 39 0.13 1.30 8.71
C VAL A 39 1.34 0.51 8.18
N HIS A 40 2.13 -0.10 9.06
CA HIS A 40 3.30 -0.88 8.69
C HIS A 40 2.91 -2.07 7.81
N ALA A 41 1.88 -2.83 8.19
CA ALA A 41 1.37 -3.96 7.40
C ALA A 41 0.88 -3.53 6.01
N ALA A 42 0.20 -2.38 5.90
CA ALA A 42 -0.27 -1.86 4.62
C ALA A 42 0.87 -1.44 3.68
N VAL A 43 1.92 -0.80 4.24
CA VAL A 43 3.13 -0.45 3.48
C VAL A 43 3.87 -1.70 3.03
N GLN A 44 4.03 -2.68 3.92
CA GLN A 44 4.71 -3.94 3.61
C GLN A 44 3.99 -4.70 2.49
N ASN A 45 2.67 -4.85 2.58
CA ASN A 45 1.88 -5.50 1.55
C ASN A 45 1.98 -4.77 0.18
N TRP A 46 2.05 -3.44 0.18
CA TRP A 46 2.26 -2.69 -1.04
C TRP A 46 3.66 -2.92 -1.65
N LEU A 47 4.70 -3.03 -0.81
CA LEU A 47 6.06 -3.38 -1.23
C LEU A 47 6.17 -4.82 -1.75
N GLU A 48 5.46 -5.76 -1.14
CA GLU A 48 5.43 -7.16 -1.60
C GLU A 48 4.74 -7.27 -2.97
N GLN A 49 3.62 -6.57 -3.18
CA GLN A 49 2.96 -6.51 -4.49
C GLN A 49 3.83 -5.86 -5.56
N LEU A 50 4.63 -4.85 -5.17
CA LEU A 50 5.64 -4.22 -6.02
C LEU A 50 6.69 -5.22 -6.51
N TRP A 51 7.19 -6.07 -5.63
CA TRP A 51 8.22 -7.05 -5.96
C TRP A 51 7.66 -8.23 -6.74
N SER A 52 6.48 -8.73 -6.35
CA SER A 52 5.79 -9.84 -7.03
C SER A 52 5.35 -9.46 -8.46
N GLY A 53 4.94 -8.21 -8.69
CA GLY A 53 4.53 -7.73 -10.03
C GLY A 53 5.68 -7.58 -11.04
N ASN A 54 6.94 -7.78 -10.64
CA ASN A 54 8.11 -7.65 -11.52
C ASN A 54 8.63 -9.02 -12.02
N ASP A 55 8.04 -10.14 -11.58
CA ASP A 55 8.39 -11.51 -11.99
C ASP A 55 7.57 -12.02 -13.20
N ASP A 56 6.61 -11.25 -13.72
CA ASP A 56 5.90 -11.58 -14.98
C ASP A 56 6.74 -11.19 -16.21
N VAL A 57 7.95 -11.75 -16.32
CA VAL A 57 8.63 -11.88 -17.61
C VAL A 57 8.24 -13.24 -18.18
N PRO A 58 7.43 -13.31 -19.26
CA PRO A 58 7.15 -14.57 -19.92
C PRO A 58 8.45 -15.07 -20.55
N VAL A 59 9.13 -16.00 -19.88
CA VAL A 59 10.19 -16.80 -20.50
C VAL A 59 9.52 -17.62 -21.59
N THR A 60 9.55 -17.12 -22.82
CA THR A 60 9.10 -17.88 -23.99
C THR A 60 10.10 -19.01 -24.19
N PRO A 61 9.73 -20.29 -24.05
CA PRO A 61 10.62 -21.38 -24.44
C PRO A 61 10.67 -21.41 -25.97
N GLY A 62 11.88 -21.31 -26.52
CA GLY A 62 12.16 -21.49 -27.95
C GLY A 62 12.23 -22.95 -28.38
#